data_AF-A0A2T4WRI7-F1
#
_entry.id   AF-A0A2T4WRI7-F1
#
_cell.length_a   1.000
_cell.length_b   1.000
_cell.length_c   1.000
_cell.angle_alpha   90.00
_cell.angle_beta   90.00
_cell.angle_gamma   90.00
#
_symmetry.space_group_name_H-M   'P 1'
#
loop_
_entity.id
_entity.type
_entity.pdbx_description
1 polymer ?
#
loop_
_entity_poly.entity_id
_entity_poly.type
_entity_poly.pdbx_seq_one_letter_code
_entity_poly.pdbx_strand_id
1 'polypeptide(L)'
;MLTKLGQKFTDTFTKYMPSAYVFALLLTLLTGLVALIFTDSKPITILEGWYDGFWKLLSFGMQIVLIIITAYCIAQSTLVKKGIDSIAKRIKTPTQVYLTIVALGSLLSLISFGMVIITAILGRELALRIKGIHYPFLVACVYFSFNGWVCGLSSSIALLLNTENNFLIESGILNDTISTSYSLGSTLNIAMIGLFIFIAPLIIWLLIPKSSEGKELRDLKTDTTDDNTSVKDEALSYKLPFKAVSDALNNAGWLQISVALLGVSYIVYHFATKGFDLNFNIMIFIFLVIGMLLHITPMRYSIAMKRASSNISGILFQYPFYAGIMGIMLASGLGAKISDVLTSIATPESYAFISYLTGGIINFAIPSAGGEFA
;
A
#
# COMPACT_ATOMS: atom_id res chain seq x y z
N MET A 1 15.91 18.98 -21.78
CA MET A 1 14.88 19.79 -21.09
C MET A 1 14.22 19.01 -19.95
N LEU A 2 13.58 17.86 -20.23
CA LEU A 2 12.92 17.02 -19.21
C LEU A 2 13.82 16.63 -18.04
N THR A 3 15.06 16.17 -18.30
CA THR A 3 16.02 15.81 -17.23
C THR A 3 16.37 16.99 -16.32
N LYS A 4 16.54 18.20 -16.88
CA LYS A 4 16.83 19.41 -16.09
C LYS A 4 15.61 19.82 -15.25
N LEU A 5 14.41 19.67 -15.80
CA LEU A 5 13.17 19.93 -15.08
C LEU A 5 12.97 18.93 -13.93
N GLY A 6 13.19 17.63 -14.19
CA GLY A 6 13.14 16.58 -13.17
C GLY A 6 14.16 16.80 -12.04
N GLN A 7 15.37 17.23 -12.36
CA GLN A 7 16.38 17.58 -11.36
C GLN A 7 15.91 18.76 -10.50
N LYS A 8 15.39 19.83 -11.12
CA LYS A 8 14.85 20.98 -10.38
C LYS A 8 13.73 20.59 -9.41
N PHE A 9 12.81 19.73 -9.84
CA PHE A 9 11.76 19.20 -8.96
C PHE A 9 12.35 18.38 -7.81
N THR A 10 13.34 17.52 -8.10
CA THR A 10 14.02 16.70 -7.09
C THR A 10 14.72 17.57 -6.04
N ASP A 11 15.48 18.58 -6.47
CA ASP A 11 16.20 19.49 -5.58
C ASP A 11 15.24 20.30 -4.71
N THR A 12 14.14 20.78 -5.30
CA THR A 12 13.09 21.52 -4.58
C THR A 12 12.42 20.62 -3.54
N PHE A 13 12.02 19.41 -3.93
CA PHE A 13 11.36 18.47 -3.04
C PHE A 13 12.30 18.05 -1.90
N THR A 14 13.57 17.77 -2.19
CA THR A 14 14.57 17.41 -1.17
C THR A 14 14.81 18.56 -0.18
N LYS A 15 14.72 19.82 -0.64
CA LYS A 15 14.94 20.99 0.21
C LYS A 15 13.74 21.33 1.10
N TYR A 16 12.52 21.12 0.63
CA TYR A 16 11.31 21.64 1.30
C TYR A 16 10.36 20.57 1.84
N MET A 17 10.35 19.36 1.27
CA MET A 17 9.41 18.33 1.73
C MET A 17 9.91 17.71 3.04
N PRO A 18 9.16 17.82 4.15
CA PRO A 18 9.53 17.17 5.39
C PRO A 18 9.26 15.66 5.34
N SER A 19 9.67 14.93 6.38
CA SER A 19 9.28 13.52 6.52
C SER A 19 7.76 13.40 6.67
N ALA A 20 7.18 12.27 6.25
CA ALA A 20 5.73 12.02 6.30
C ALA A 20 5.13 12.23 7.70
N TYR A 21 5.88 11.92 8.75
CA TYR A 21 5.44 12.19 10.12
C TYR A 21 5.36 13.68 10.44
N VAL A 22 6.43 14.43 10.14
CA VAL A 22 6.45 15.89 10.36
C VAL A 22 5.34 16.54 9.56
N PHE A 23 5.06 16.04 8.35
CA PHE A 23 3.94 16.48 7.53
C PHE A 23 2.58 16.29 8.26
N ALA A 24 2.32 15.11 8.84
CA ALA A 24 1.10 14.85 9.61
C ALA A 24 0.94 15.79 10.82
N LEU A 25 2.04 16.12 11.52
CA LEU A 25 2.03 17.06 12.64
C LEU A 25 1.70 18.49 12.17
N LEU A 26 2.39 18.97 11.14
CA LEU A 26 2.16 20.30 10.58
C LEU A 26 0.72 20.45 10.09
N LEU A 27 0.20 19.41 9.45
CA LEU A 27 -1.16 19.41 8.97
C LEU A 27 -2.19 19.36 10.11
N THR A 28 -1.93 18.61 11.19
CA THR A 28 -2.77 18.64 12.39
C THR A 28 -2.91 20.06 12.92
N LEU A 29 -1.79 20.78 13.06
CA LEU A 29 -1.79 22.17 13.52
C LEU A 29 -2.49 23.09 12.52
N LEU A 30 -2.21 22.94 11.23
CA LEU A 30 -2.82 23.75 10.17
C LEU A 30 -4.34 23.56 10.14
N THR A 31 -4.84 22.34 10.16
CA THR A 31 -6.27 22.04 10.16
C THR A 31 -6.94 22.59 11.42
N GLY A 32 -6.29 22.49 12.59
CA GLY A 32 -6.77 23.12 13.82
C GLY A 32 -6.88 24.65 13.70
N LEU A 33 -5.88 25.30 13.13
CA LEU A 33 -5.89 26.76 12.90
C LEU A 33 -6.96 27.17 11.89
N VAL A 34 -7.09 26.44 10.78
CA VAL A 34 -8.12 26.70 9.76
C VAL A 34 -9.51 26.53 10.38
N ALA A 35 -9.73 25.48 11.17
CA ALA A 35 -10.99 25.26 11.87
C ALA A 35 -11.31 26.44 12.81
N LEU A 36 -10.33 26.96 13.57
CA LEU A 36 -10.52 28.13 14.45
C LEU A 36 -10.88 29.42 13.70
N ILE A 37 -10.29 29.63 12.52
CA ILE A 37 -10.48 30.87 11.75
C ILE A 37 -11.80 30.85 10.98
N PHE A 38 -12.15 29.69 10.40
CA PHE A 38 -13.24 29.58 9.43
C PHE A 38 -14.53 28.98 10.01
N THR A 39 -14.54 28.56 11.27
CA THR A 39 -15.74 28.00 11.94
C THR A 39 -15.98 28.71 13.27
N ASP A 40 -17.20 28.63 13.80
CA ASP A 40 -17.56 29.19 15.10
C ASP A 40 -17.16 28.26 16.28
N SER A 41 -16.25 27.32 16.03
CA SER A 41 -15.84 26.29 16.97
C SER A 41 -14.92 26.85 18.06
N LYS A 42 -15.15 26.43 19.30
CA LYS A 42 -14.25 26.75 20.41
C LYS A 42 -12.96 25.92 20.29
N PRO A 43 -11.80 26.42 20.76
CA PRO A 43 -10.55 25.67 20.78
C PRO A 43 -10.66 24.28 21.43
N ILE A 44 -11.45 24.18 22.51
CA ILE A 44 -11.67 22.91 23.21
C ILE A 44 -12.42 21.89 22.34
N THR A 45 -13.41 22.32 21.56
CA THR A 45 -14.18 21.43 20.66
C THR A 45 -13.28 20.86 19.56
N ILE A 46 -12.34 21.66 19.04
CA ILE A 46 -11.36 21.20 18.05
C ILE A 46 -10.41 20.17 18.67
N LEU A 47 -9.95 20.41 19.90
CA LEU A 47 -9.06 19.50 20.62
C LEU A 47 -9.75 18.18 20.97
N GLU A 48 -10.99 18.22 21.48
CA GLU A 48 -11.83 17.05 21.75
C GLU A 48 -12.09 16.27 20.46
N GLY A 49 -12.47 16.96 19.38
CA GLY A 49 -12.65 16.35 18.07
C GLY A 49 -11.39 15.66 17.54
N TRP A 50 -10.22 16.28 17.72
CA TRP A 50 -8.95 15.66 17.36
C TRP A 50 -8.69 14.38 18.15
N TYR A 51 -8.90 14.40 19.47
CA TYR A 51 -8.70 13.24 20.34
C TYR A 51 -9.68 12.10 20.01
N ASP A 52 -10.97 12.40 19.87
CA ASP A 52 -11.99 11.42 19.54
C ASP A 52 -11.75 10.80 18.15
N GLY A 53 -11.37 11.64 17.17
CA GLY A 53 -11.01 11.20 15.83
C GLY A 53 -9.79 10.27 15.81
N PHE A 54 -8.80 10.51 16.67
CA PHE A 54 -7.54 9.76 16.75
C PHE A 54 -7.76 8.23 16.83
N TRP A 55 -8.84 7.81 17.48
CA TRP A 55 -9.15 6.41 17.73
C TRP A 55 -10.12 5.78 16.71
N LYS A 56 -10.79 6.59 15.87
CA LYS A 56 -11.85 6.12 14.96
C LYS A 56 -11.37 5.16 13.87
N LEU A 57 -10.11 5.27 13.44
CA LEU A 57 -9.57 4.46 12.34
C LEU A 57 -8.64 3.34 12.78
N LEU A 58 -8.66 2.91 14.05
CA LEU A 58 -7.76 1.86 14.53
C LEU A 58 -7.96 0.51 13.81
N SER A 59 -9.22 0.08 13.67
CA SER A 59 -9.56 -1.19 13.00
C SER A 59 -9.09 -1.18 11.55
N PHE A 60 -9.44 -0.10 10.82
CA PHE A 60 -9.01 0.12 9.45
C PHE A 60 -7.47 0.19 9.32
N GLY A 61 -6.80 0.95 10.20
CA GLY A 61 -5.34 1.05 10.23
C GLY A 61 -4.66 -0.30 10.44
N MET A 62 -5.19 -1.15 11.32
CA MET A 62 -4.68 -2.51 11.52
C MET A 62 -4.87 -3.38 10.27
N GLN A 63 -6.01 -3.26 9.57
CA GLN A 63 -6.22 -3.96 8.30
C GLN A 63 -5.16 -3.57 7.26
N ILE A 64 -4.87 -2.28 7.13
CA ILE A 64 -3.82 -1.78 6.21
C ILE A 64 -2.42 -2.24 6.63
N VAL A 65 -2.11 -2.28 7.91
CA VAL A 65 -0.84 -2.82 8.40
C VAL A 65 -0.72 -4.31 8.06
N LEU A 66 -1.74 -5.11 8.35
CA LEU A 66 -1.72 -6.55 8.15
C LEU A 66 -1.65 -6.94 6.67
N ILE A 67 -2.37 -6.26 5.78
CA ILE A 67 -2.31 -6.58 4.34
C ILE A 67 -0.90 -6.34 3.78
N ILE A 68 -0.21 -5.26 4.20
CA ILE A 68 1.16 -4.97 3.74
C ILE A 68 2.14 -5.98 4.33
N ILE A 69 2.06 -6.25 5.64
CA ILE A 69 2.94 -7.22 6.31
C ILE A 69 2.80 -8.60 5.67
N THR A 70 1.57 -9.09 5.50
CA THR A 70 1.32 -10.43 4.96
C THR A 70 1.74 -10.52 3.48
N ALA A 71 1.53 -9.49 2.67
CA ALA A 71 2.06 -9.42 1.31
C ALA A 71 3.60 -9.43 1.29
N TYR A 72 4.25 -8.70 2.20
CA TYR A 72 5.71 -8.72 2.36
C TYR A 72 6.21 -10.11 2.78
N CYS A 73 5.49 -10.84 3.63
CA CYS A 73 5.82 -12.22 3.98
C CYS A 73 5.75 -13.15 2.77
N ILE A 74 4.75 -13.01 1.90
CA ILE A 74 4.65 -13.77 0.64
C ILE A 74 5.85 -13.45 -0.26
N ALA A 75 6.19 -12.16 -0.40
CA ALA A 75 7.30 -11.69 -1.22
C ALA A 75 8.66 -12.26 -0.81
N GLN A 76 8.88 -12.47 0.49
CA GLN A 76 10.10 -13.05 1.03
C GLN A 76 10.18 -14.58 0.93
N SER A 77 9.13 -15.25 0.44
CA SER A 77 9.12 -16.72 0.35
C SER A 77 10.16 -17.25 -0.65
N THR A 78 10.66 -18.46 -0.40
CA THR A 78 11.60 -19.12 -1.32
C THR A 78 11.00 -19.33 -2.71
N LEU A 79 9.69 -19.57 -2.80
CA LEU A 79 9.01 -19.76 -4.09
C LEU A 79 9.02 -18.48 -4.92
N VAL A 80 8.68 -17.34 -4.30
CA VAL A 80 8.70 -16.03 -4.99
C VAL A 80 10.12 -15.66 -5.39
N LYS A 81 11.12 -15.86 -4.52
CA LYS A 81 12.54 -15.62 -4.85
C LYS A 81 12.99 -16.43 -6.07
N LYS A 82 12.63 -17.72 -6.16
CA LYS A 82 12.92 -18.56 -7.34
C LYS A 82 12.23 -18.03 -8.61
N GLY A 83 11.01 -17.54 -8.50
CA GLY A 83 10.28 -16.91 -9.60
C GLY A 83 10.99 -15.64 -10.10
N ILE A 84 11.36 -14.76 -9.17
CA ILE A 84 12.16 -13.55 -9.42
C ILE A 84 13.47 -13.91 -10.14
N ASP A 85 14.21 -14.90 -9.64
CA ASP A 85 15.48 -15.34 -10.24
C ASP A 85 15.30 -15.88 -11.67
N SER A 86 14.21 -16.61 -11.92
CA SER A 86 13.89 -17.13 -13.26
C SER A 86 13.57 -16.00 -14.25
N ILE A 87 12.79 -15.01 -13.82
CA ILE A 87 12.48 -13.83 -14.63
C ILE A 87 13.76 -13.03 -14.90
N ALA A 88 14.58 -12.82 -13.88
CA ALA A 88 15.80 -12.03 -13.97
C ALA A 88 16.82 -12.62 -14.96
N LYS A 89 16.85 -13.94 -15.15
CA LYS A 89 17.70 -14.59 -16.17
C LYS A 89 17.31 -14.27 -17.61
N ARG A 90 16.07 -13.86 -17.86
CA ARG A 90 15.56 -13.56 -19.21
C ARG A 90 15.72 -12.09 -19.58
N ILE A 91 15.80 -11.21 -18.59
CA ILE A 91 15.93 -9.77 -18.76
C ILE A 91 17.41 -9.41 -18.92
N LYS A 92 17.76 -8.70 -20.00
CA LYS A 92 19.16 -8.42 -20.36
C LYS A 92 19.46 -6.93 -20.55
N THR A 93 18.46 -6.09 -20.77
CA THR A 93 18.67 -4.65 -21.06
C THR A 93 17.94 -3.74 -20.06
N PRO A 94 18.45 -2.52 -19.79
CA PRO A 94 17.78 -1.56 -18.92
C PRO A 94 16.32 -1.27 -19.33
N THR A 95 16.05 -1.13 -20.63
CA THR A 95 14.70 -0.93 -21.14
C THR A 95 13.77 -2.08 -20.79
N GLN A 96 14.23 -3.33 -20.91
CA GLN A 96 13.45 -4.51 -20.50
C GLN A 96 13.17 -4.51 -19.00
N VAL A 97 14.12 -4.03 -18.18
CA VAL A 97 13.93 -3.91 -16.73
C VAL A 97 12.78 -2.94 -16.43
N TYR A 98 12.82 -1.70 -16.93
CA TYR A 98 11.78 -0.72 -16.64
C TYR A 98 10.39 -1.20 -17.10
N LEU A 99 10.30 -1.71 -18.33
CA LEU A 99 9.03 -2.20 -18.89
C LEU A 99 8.49 -3.40 -18.12
N THR A 100 9.36 -4.36 -17.75
CA THR A 100 8.92 -5.53 -16.97
C THR A 100 8.43 -5.10 -15.59
N ILE A 101 9.13 -4.17 -14.94
CA ILE A 101 8.77 -3.69 -13.61
C ILE A 101 7.43 -2.97 -13.63
N VAL A 102 7.16 -2.14 -14.65
CA VAL A 102 5.90 -1.42 -14.76
C VAL A 102 4.76 -2.36 -15.11
N ALA A 103 4.95 -3.25 -16.07
CA ALA A 103 3.92 -4.21 -16.47
C ALA A 103 3.59 -5.19 -15.33
N LEU A 104 4.61 -5.86 -14.78
CA LEU A 104 4.42 -6.82 -13.68
C LEU A 104 3.90 -6.12 -12.42
N GLY A 105 4.39 -4.92 -12.12
CA GLY A 105 3.96 -4.15 -10.95
C GLY A 105 2.51 -3.72 -11.06
N SER A 106 2.07 -3.28 -12.24
CA SER A 106 0.67 -2.95 -12.48
C SER A 106 -0.21 -4.18 -12.31
N LEU A 107 0.18 -5.33 -12.88
CA LEU A 107 -0.57 -6.58 -12.74
C LEU A 107 -0.65 -7.09 -11.30
N LEU A 108 0.47 -7.06 -10.57
CA LEU A 108 0.50 -7.49 -9.17
C LEU A 108 -0.27 -6.54 -8.27
N SER A 109 -0.19 -5.22 -8.53
CA SER A 109 -0.92 -4.21 -7.76
C SER A 109 -2.43 -4.32 -7.94
N LEU A 110 -2.91 -4.80 -9.10
CA LEU A 110 -4.33 -5.14 -9.30
C LEU A 110 -4.81 -6.29 -8.41
N ILE A 111 -3.91 -7.18 -7.97
CA ILE A 111 -4.24 -8.23 -7.00
C ILE A 111 -4.20 -7.63 -5.60
N SER A 112 -3.06 -7.03 -5.24
CA SER A 112 -2.98 -6.21 -4.05
C SER A 112 -1.92 -5.15 -4.14
N PHE A 113 -2.25 -3.98 -3.61
CA PHE A 113 -1.34 -2.87 -3.40
C PHE A 113 -0.08 -3.30 -2.61
N GLY A 114 -0.19 -4.26 -1.70
CA GLY A 114 0.96 -4.82 -0.96
C GLY A 114 1.93 -5.65 -1.84
N MET A 115 1.49 -6.14 -2.99
CA MET A 115 2.32 -6.95 -3.89
C MET A 115 3.37 -6.14 -4.66
N VAL A 116 3.30 -4.80 -4.63
CA VAL A 116 4.35 -3.92 -5.18
C VAL A 116 5.73 -4.24 -4.60
N ILE A 117 5.79 -4.76 -3.36
CA ILE A 117 7.03 -5.19 -2.71
C ILE A 117 7.77 -6.25 -3.55
N ILE A 118 7.05 -7.18 -4.18
CA ILE A 118 7.65 -8.19 -5.06
C ILE A 118 8.37 -7.51 -6.22
N THR A 119 7.76 -6.47 -6.80
CA THR A 119 8.37 -5.71 -7.90
C THR A 119 9.53 -4.83 -7.44
N ALA A 120 9.48 -4.29 -6.23
CA ALA A 120 10.61 -3.57 -5.65
C ALA A 120 11.82 -4.49 -5.47
N ILE A 121 11.61 -5.71 -4.94
CA ILE A 121 12.66 -6.73 -4.77
C ILE A 121 13.22 -7.14 -6.14
N LEU A 122 12.36 -7.46 -7.11
CA LEU A 122 12.79 -7.79 -8.47
C LEU A 122 13.60 -6.66 -9.12
N GLY A 123 13.13 -5.41 -8.99
CA GLY A 123 13.82 -4.24 -9.52
C GLY A 123 15.22 -4.09 -8.94
N ARG A 124 15.35 -4.20 -7.61
CA ARG A 124 16.64 -4.17 -6.92
C ARG A 124 17.57 -5.29 -7.40
N GLU A 125 17.07 -6.52 -7.49
CA GLU A 125 17.84 -7.68 -7.99
C GLU A 125 18.33 -7.48 -9.43
N LEU A 126 17.49 -6.93 -10.30
CA LEU A 126 17.86 -6.61 -11.67
C LEU A 126 18.91 -5.49 -11.73
N ALA A 127 18.77 -4.46 -10.89
CA ALA A 127 19.74 -3.37 -10.78
C ALA A 127 21.12 -3.80 -10.28
N LEU A 128 21.20 -4.89 -9.50
CA LEU A 128 22.48 -5.46 -9.08
C LEU A 128 23.19 -6.24 -10.21
N ARG A 129 22.43 -6.77 -11.17
CA ARG A 129 22.93 -7.69 -12.21
C ARG A 129 23.20 -6.98 -13.54
N ILE A 130 22.41 -5.97 -13.88
CA ILE A 130 22.42 -5.30 -15.18
C ILE A 130 22.99 -3.89 -15.03
N LYS A 131 24.05 -3.58 -15.79
CA LYS A 131 24.65 -2.25 -15.86
C LYS A 131 23.81 -1.30 -16.72
N GLY A 132 23.95 0.01 -16.53
CA GLY A 132 23.24 1.04 -17.29
C GLY A 132 21.83 1.35 -16.76
N ILE A 133 21.51 0.94 -15.54
CA ILE A 133 20.21 1.21 -14.91
C ILE A 133 20.30 2.50 -14.11
N HIS A 134 19.53 3.51 -14.52
CA HIS A 134 19.30 4.72 -13.74
C HIS A 134 18.39 4.39 -12.56
N TYR A 135 18.99 4.04 -11.42
CA TYR A 135 18.30 3.48 -10.27
C TYR A 135 17.18 4.37 -9.69
N PRO A 136 17.31 5.71 -9.61
CA PRO A 136 16.19 6.56 -9.18
C PRO A 136 14.98 6.48 -10.12
N PHE A 137 15.21 6.26 -11.42
CA PHE A 137 14.12 6.09 -12.39
C PHE A 137 13.48 4.71 -12.25
N LEU A 138 14.27 3.69 -11.93
CA LEU A 138 13.73 2.38 -11.56
C LEU A 138 12.83 2.45 -10.32
N VAL A 139 13.26 3.18 -9.29
CA VAL A 139 12.43 3.42 -8.09
C VAL A 139 11.13 4.13 -8.47
N ALA A 140 11.19 5.15 -9.33
CA ALA A 140 10.01 5.81 -9.86
C ALA A 140 9.10 4.85 -10.65
N CYS A 141 9.67 3.91 -11.43
CA CYS A 141 8.90 2.88 -12.14
C CYS A 141 8.17 1.94 -11.18
N VAL A 142 8.82 1.49 -10.09
CA VAL A 142 8.20 0.66 -9.06
C VAL A 142 7.08 1.42 -8.35
N TYR A 143 7.31 2.69 -8.00
CA TYR A 143 6.30 3.52 -7.36
C TYR A 143 5.13 3.83 -8.31
N PHE A 144 5.41 4.03 -9.59
CA PHE A 144 4.38 4.31 -10.58
C PHE A 144 3.51 3.08 -10.86
N SER A 145 4.11 1.89 -10.94
CA SER A 145 3.39 0.63 -11.23
C SER A 145 2.40 0.23 -10.13
N PHE A 146 2.57 0.77 -8.93
CA PHE A 146 1.63 0.65 -7.83
C PHE A 146 0.24 1.24 -8.15
N ASN A 147 0.17 2.38 -8.86
CA ASN A 147 -1.04 3.23 -8.94
C ASN A 147 -2.31 2.50 -9.40
N GLY A 148 -2.19 1.44 -10.21
CA GLY A 148 -3.34 0.64 -10.65
C GLY A 148 -4.08 -0.09 -9.52
N TRP A 149 -3.51 -0.16 -8.30
CA TRP A 149 -4.08 -0.87 -7.17
C TRP A 149 -5.51 -0.45 -6.80
N VAL A 150 -5.85 0.82 -6.98
CA VAL A 150 -7.18 1.38 -6.65
C VAL A 150 -8.28 0.81 -7.55
N CYS A 151 -7.90 0.29 -8.72
CA CYS A 151 -8.80 -0.38 -9.65
C CYS A 151 -8.89 -1.90 -9.43
N GLY A 152 -8.05 -2.43 -8.53
CA GLY A 152 -7.85 -3.85 -8.32
C GLY A 152 -8.67 -4.45 -7.18
N LEU A 153 -8.39 -5.72 -6.92
CA LEU A 153 -9.01 -6.52 -5.86
C LEU A 153 -8.74 -5.98 -4.46
N SER A 154 -7.63 -5.26 -4.25
CA SER A 154 -7.33 -4.60 -2.97
C SER A 154 -7.74 -3.13 -2.92
N SER A 155 -8.64 -2.68 -3.80
CA SER A 155 -9.10 -1.30 -3.77
C SER A 155 -9.70 -0.97 -2.41
N SER A 156 -9.04 -0.09 -1.67
CA SER A 156 -9.40 0.16 -0.27
C SER A 156 -10.83 0.66 -0.15
N ILE A 157 -11.25 1.51 -1.09
CA ILE A 157 -12.59 2.06 -1.08
C ILE A 157 -13.64 1.04 -1.50
N ALA A 158 -13.40 0.27 -2.57
CA ALA A 158 -14.36 -0.75 -3.00
C ALA A 158 -14.57 -1.83 -1.93
N LEU A 159 -13.49 -2.22 -1.25
CA LEU A 159 -13.57 -3.19 -0.15
C LEU A 159 -14.21 -2.59 1.11
N LEU A 160 -13.93 -1.33 1.44
CA LEU A 160 -14.58 -0.63 2.55
C LEU A 160 -16.09 -0.55 2.32
N LEU A 161 -16.52 -0.13 1.14
CA LEU A 161 -17.93 0.01 0.78
C LEU A 161 -18.67 -1.34 0.84
N ASN A 162 -17.98 -2.45 0.57
CA ASN A 162 -18.53 -3.81 0.68
C ASN A 162 -18.40 -4.42 2.09
N THR A 163 -17.86 -3.68 3.07
CA THR A 163 -17.72 -4.15 4.45
C THR A 163 -18.93 -3.72 5.29
N GLU A 164 -19.59 -4.67 5.94
CA GLU A 164 -20.69 -4.40 6.88
C GLU A 164 -20.22 -3.52 8.05
N ASN A 165 -21.11 -2.63 8.54
CA ASN A 165 -20.83 -1.69 9.63
C ASN A 165 -19.54 -0.87 9.39
N ASN A 166 -19.23 -0.55 8.13
CA ASN A 166 -18.15 0.40 7.87
C ASN A 166 -18.55 1.79 8.39
N PHE A 167 -17.55 2.66 8.60
CA PHE A 167 -17.76 3.96 9.22
C PHE A 167 -18.72 4.88 8.43
N LEU A 168 -18.93 4.68 7.12
CA LEU A 168 -19.89 5.46 6.32
C LEU A 168 -21.33 5.03 6.61
N ILE A 169 -21.54 3.75 6.89
CA ILE A 169 -22.85 3.23 7.33
C ILE A 169 -23.09 3.66 8.79
N GLU A 170 -22.10 3.49 9.67
CA GLU A 170 -22.23 3.89 11.08
C GLU A 170 -22.46 5.40 11.26
N SER A 171 -21.95 6.23 10.34
CA SER A 171 -22.18 7.68 10.33
C SER A 171 -23.48 8.11 9.64
N GLY A 172 -24.24 7.18 9.06
CA GLY A 172 -25.50 7.48 8.37
C GLY A 172 -25.36 8.11 6.97
N ILE A 173 -24.15 8.09 6.39
CA ILE A 173 -23.89 8.57 5.02
C ILE A 173 -24.39 7.53 3.98
N LEU A 174 -24.24 6.24 4.29
CA LEU A 174 -24.73 5.13 3.48
C LEU A 174 -25.77 4.31 4.25
N ASN A 175 -26.81 3.83 3.55
CA ASN A 175 -27.83 2.97 4.14
C ASN A 175 -27.40 1.49 4.16
N ASP A 176 -26.65 1.05 3.15
CA ASP A 176 -26.24 -0.34 2.95
C ASP A 176 -24.86 -0.42 2.28
N THR A 177 -24.29 -1.62 2.22
CA THR A 177 -23.02 -1.88 1.53
C THR A 177 -23.17 -1.75 0.00
N ILE A 178 -22.09 -1.34 -0.67
CA ILE A 178 -21.99 -1.34 -2.13
C ILE A 178 -21.07 -2.47 -2.56
N SER A 179 -21.58 -3.39 -3.38
CA SER A 179 -20.82 -4.57 -3.76
C SER A 179 -19.56 -4.26 -4.58
N THR A 180 -18.52 -5.08 -4.39
CA THR A 180 -17.30 -5.01 -5.19
C THR A 180 -17.55 -5.27 -6.68
N SER A 181 -18.58 -6.06 -7.00
CA SER A 181 -18.96 -6.33 -8.40
C SER A 181 -19.51 -5.08 -9.09
N TYR A 182 -20.27 -4.24 -8.38
CA TYR A 182 -20.76 -2.97 -8.92
C TYR A 182 -19.64 -1.95 -9.10
N SER A 183 -18.77 -1.81 -8.10
CA SER A 183 -17.68 -0.82 -8.12
C SER A 183 -16.55 -1.23 -9.07
N LEU A 184 -15.89 -2.36 -8.82
CA LEU A 184 -14.74 -2.84 -9.59
C LEU A 184 -15.13 -3.41 -10.96
N GLY A 185 -16.36 -3.91 -11.11
CA GLY A 185 -16.87 -4.41 -12.38
C GLY A 185 -17.37 -3.32 -13.34
N SER A 186 -17.34 -2.05 -12.93
CA SER A 186 -17.80 -0.94 -13.76
C SER A 186 -16.95 -0.74 -15.02
N THR A 187 -17.58 -0.29 -16.11
CA THR A 187 -16.89 0.01 -17.38
C THR A 187 -15.77 1.04 -17.20
N LEU A 188 -15.98 2.03 -16.32
CA LEU A 188 -14.96 3.03 -16.00
C LEU A 188 -13.74 2.39 -15.35
N ASN A 189 -13.94 1.48 -14.38
CA ASN A 189 -12.83 0.80 -13.73
C ASN A 189 -12.03 -0.06 -14.72
N ILE A 190 -12.71 -0.80 -15.59
CA ILE A 190 -12.07 -1.62 -16.63
C ILE A 190 -11.27 -0.74 -17.61
N ALA A 191 -11.80 0.43 -17.99
CA ALA A 191 -11.07 1.38 -18.83
C ALA A 191 -9.80 1.91 -18.15
N MET A 192 -9.87 2.22 -16.85
CA MET A 192 -8.71 2.64 -16.05
C MET A 192 -7.66 1.54 -15.94
N ILE A 193 -8.07 0.28 -15.75
CA ILE A 193 -7.15 -0.87 -15.81
C ILE A 193 -6.44 -0.92 -17.15
N GLY A 194 -7.16 -0.74 -18.26
CA GLY A 194 -6.57 -0.66 -19.60
C GLY A 194 -5.53 0.45 -19.72
N LEU A 195 -5.82 1.64 -19.18
CA LEU A 195 -4.86 2.75 -19.14
C LEU A 195 -3.58 2.38 -18.37
N PHE A 196 -3.69 1.78 -17.19
CA PHE A 196 -2.53 1.39 -16.40
C PHE A 196 -1.72 0.24 -17.02
N ILE A 197 -2.37 -0.71 -17.70
CA ILE A 197 -1.68 -1.84 -18.32
C ILE A 197 -1.01 -1.46 -19.65
N PHE A 198 -1.65 -0.62 -20.47
CA PHE A 198 -1.18 -0.35 -21.83
C PHE A 198 -0.50 1.01 -21.99
N ILE A 199 -1.08 2.07 -21.43
CA ILE A 199 -0.57 3.44 -21.62
C ILE A 199 0.60 3.73 -20.68
N ALA A 200 0.54 3.23 -19.45
CA ALA A 200 1.58 3.47 -18.45
C ALA A 200 2.98 2.95 -18.86
N PRO A 201 3.14 1.71 -19.38
CA PRO A 201 4.43 1.26 -19.91
C PRO A 201 4.94 2.10 -21.09
N LEU A 202 4.03 2.58 -21.95
CA LEU A 202 4.38 3.45 -23.08
C LEU A 202 4.94 4.79 -22.59
N ILE A 203 4.28 5.42 -21.61
CA ILE A 203 4.75 6.66 -20.99
C ILE A 203 6.13 6.45 -20.38
N ILE A 204 6.32 5.35 -19.63
CA ILE A 204 7.60 5.04 -19.00
C ILE A 204 8.69 4.84 -20.04
N TRP A 205 8.40 4.16 -21.15
CA TRP A 205 9.34 3.99 -22.24
C TRP A 205 9.82 5.32 -22.83
N LEU A 206 8.90 6.28 -23.03
CA LEU A 206 9.21 7.62 -23.53
C LEU A 206 10.04 8.45 -22.54
N LEU A 207 9.95 8.16 -21.25
CA LEU A 207 10.61 8.89 -20.17
C LEU A 207 11.96 8.28 -19.74
N ILE A 208 12.39 7.17 -20.35
CA ILE A 208 13.66 6.52 -20.00
C ILE A 208 14.82 7.54 -20.08
N PRO A 209 15.58 7.75 -18.98
CA PRO A 209 16.72 8.65 -18.98
C PRO A 209 17.78 8.23 -20.00
N LYS A 210 18.39 9.21 -20.67
CA LYS A 210 19.43 8.96 -21.68
C LYS A 210 20.80 8.61 -21.08
N SER A 211 21.01 8.85 -19.78
CA SER A 211 22.25 8.53 -19.06
C SER A 211 21.92 7.97 -17.68
N SER A 212 22.77 7.05 -17.21
CA SER A 212 22.76 6.47 -15.86
C SER A 212 24.02 6.78 -15.06
N GLU A 213 24.89 7.65 -15.58
CA GLU A 213 26.20 7.97 -14.98
C GLU A 213 26.07 8.50 -13.54
N GLY A 214 26.73 7.84 -12.58
CA GLY A 214 26.67 8.19 -11.15
C GLY A 214 25.29 7.97 -10.52
N LYS A 215 24.40 7.23 -11.18
CA LYS A 215 23.02 6.97 -10.75
C LYS A 215 22.68 5.47 -10.77
N GLU A 216 23.67 4.60 -10.93
CA GLU A 216 23.45 3.16 -10.77
C GLU A 216 23.34 2.80 -9.29
N LEU A 217 22.70 1.65 -8.98
CA LEU A 217 22.57 1.19 -7.59
C LEU A 217 23.93 1.09 -6.88
N ARG A 218 24.97 0.71 -7.63
CA ARG A 218 26.33 0.59 -7.12
C ARG A 218 26.95 1.94 -6.73
N ASP A 219 26.57 3.01 -7.41
CA ASP A 219 27.04 4.37 -7.13
C ASP A 219 26.34 4.97 -5.89
N LEU A 220 25.13 4.49 -5.59
CA LEU A 220 24.26 5.01 -4.53
C LEU A 220 24.33 4.19 -3.23
N LYS A 221 24.85 2.97 -3.27
CA LYS A 221 25.01 2.13 -2.07
C LYS A 221 26.19 2.62 -1.23
N THR A 222 25.90 2.95 0.03
CA THR A 222 26.92 3.34 1.03
C THR A 222 27.44 2.17 1.86
N ASP A 223 26.68 1.06 1.96
CA ASP A 223 27.05 -0.15 2.71
C ASP A 223 27.13 -1.40 1.83
N THR A 224 28.12 -2.26 2.12
CA THR A 224 28.40 -3.53 1.43
C THR A 224 27.76 -4.75 2.08
N THR A 225 27.13 -4.59 3.25
CA THR A 225 26.48 -5.68 4.00
C THR A 225 25.07 -5.94 3.47
N ASP A 226 24.97 -6.62 2.31
CA ASP A 226 23.71 -7.31 1.99
C ASP A 226 23.63 -8.57 2.87
N ASP A 227 22.91 -8.48 3.99
CA ASP A 227 22.50 -9.66 4.75
C ASP A 227 21.48 -10.45 3.92
N ASN A 228 22.00 -11.24 2.97
CA ASN A 228 21.24 -12.07 2.06
C ASN A 228 20.75 -13.37 2.73
N THR A 229 20.84 -13.48 4.05
CA THR A 229 20.41 -14.65 4.82
C THR A 229 18.93 -14.90 4.57
N SER A 230 18.60 -16.09 4.05
CA SER A 230 17.22 -16.45 3.77
C SER A 230 16.46 -16.65 5.09
N VAL A 231 15.14 -16.45 5.07
CA VAL A 231 14.26 -16.76 6.22
C VAL A 231 14.47 -18.19 6.71
N LYS A 232 14.74 -19.13 5.80
CA LYS A 232 15.01 -20.53 6.14
C LYS A 232 16.34 -20.67 6.90
N ASP A 233 17.39 -19.98 6.45
CA ASP A 233 18.72 -20.09 7.06
C ASP A 233 18.74 -19.41 8.44
N GLU A 234 18.07 -18.26 8.58
CA GLU A 234 17.87 -17.61 9.88
C GLU A 234 17.09 -18.54 10.82
N ALA A 235 16.01 -19.17 10.35
CA ALA A 235 15.26 -20.13 11.17
C ALA A 235 16.12 -21.30 11.65
N LEU A 236 17.06 -21.78 10.81
CA LEU A 236 17.99 -22.84 11.19
C LEU A 236 19.02 -22.38 12.22
N SER A 237 19.41 -21.10 12.24
CA SER A 237 20.33 -20.57 13.26
C SER A 237 19.71 -20.50 14.66
N TYR A 238 18.39 -20.52 14.77
CA TYR A 238 17.67 -20.56 16.05
C TYR A 238 17.52 -21.98 16.63
N LYS A 239 17.96 -23.02 15.91
CA LYS A 239 17.92 -24.39 16.44
C LYS A 239 18.81 -24.53 17.66
N LEU A 240 18.26 -25.16 18.70
CA LEU A 240 19.02 -25.47 19.90
C LEU A 240 19.99 -26.64 19.63
N PRO A 241 21.15 -26.66 20.32
CA PRO A 241 22.13 -27.74 20.16
C PRO A 241 21.67 -29.07 20.79
N PHE A 242 20.52 -29.09 21.45
CA PHE A 242 19.91 -30.26 22.09
C PHE A 242 18.45 -30.41 21.67
N LYS A 243 17.89 -31.61 21.85
CA LYS A 243 16.47 -31.88 21.56
C LYS A 243 15.60 -31.17 22.58
N ALA A 244 14.79 -30.22 22.13
CA ALA A 244 13.82 -29.50 22.95
C ALA A 244 12.42 -29.58 22.31
N VAL A 245 11.39 -29.72 23.14
CA VAL A 245 9.99 -29.71 22.66
C VAL A 245 9.65 -28.36 22.01
N SER A 246 10.17 -27.26 22.56
CA SER A 246 10.02 -25.92 21.98
C SER A 246 10.57 -25.84 20.56
N ASP A 247 11.79 -26.34 20.32
CA ASP A 247 12.41 -26.34 18.99
C ASP A 247 11.66 -27.26 18.01
N ALA A 248 11.15 -28.39 18.50
CA ALA A 248 10.30 -29.29 17.70
C ALA A 248 9.00 -28.60 17.27
N LEU A 249 8.32 -27.87 18.16
CA LEU A 249 7.09 -27.12 17.85
C LEU A 249 7.36 -25.92 16.93
N ASN A 250 8.43 -25.16 17.18
CA ASN A 250 8.84 -24.03 16.33
C ASN A 250 9.11 -24.47 14.89
N ASN A 251 9.59 -25.71 14.70
CA ASN A 251 9.87 -26.28 13.39
C ASN A 251 8.82 -27.31 12.91
N ALA A 252 7.69 -27.44 13.62
CA ALA A 252 6.63 -28.39 13.29
C ALA A 252 5.85 -27.93 12.05
N GLY A 253 6.34 -28.31 10.86
CA GLY A 253 5.67 -27.98 9.60
C GLY A 253 4.23 -28.50 9.54
N TRP A 254 3.97 -29.68 10.12
CA TRP A 254 2.62 -30.24 10.18
C TRP A 254 1.66 -29.34 10.97
N LEU A 255 2.10 -28.67 12.03
CA LEU A 255 1.26 -27.82 12.85
C LEU A 255 0.78 -26.61 12.04
N GLN A 256 1.71 -25.91 11.41
CA GLN A 256 1.39 -24.76 10.58
C GLN A 256 0.58 -25.15 9.33
N ILE A 257 0.95 -26.25 8.66
CA ILE A 257 0.23 -26.72 7.46
C ILE A 257 -1.20 -27.11 7.82
N SER A 258 -1.44 -27.83 8.94
CA SER A 258 -2.79 -28.20 9.35
C SER A 258 -3.67 -26.97 9.60
N VAL A 259 -3.16 -25.95 10.30
CA VAL A 259 -3.91 -24.70 10.51
C VAL A 259 -4.15 -23.97 9.19
N ALA A 260 -3.16 -23.95 8.29
CA ALA A 260 -3.32 -23.33 6.99
C ALA A 260 -4.35 -24.06 6.12
N LEU A 261 -4.44 -25.39 6.18
CA LEU A 261 -5.45 -26.18 5.47
C LEU A 261 -6.88 -25.91 5.99
N LEU A 262 -7.05 -25.69 7.30
CA LEU A 262 -8.32 -25.20 7.84
C LEU A 262 -8.67 -23.83 7.28
N GLY A 263 -7.68 -22.94 7.18
CA GLY A 263 -7.85 -21.63 6.55
C GLY A 263 -8.24 -21.71 5.08
N VAL A 264 -7.58 -22.56 4.29
CA VAL A 264 -7.97 -22.84 2.88
C VAL A 264 -9.41 -23.34 2.81
N SER A 265 -9.80 -24.24 3.71
CA SER A 265 -11.16 -24.79 3.76
C SER A 265 -12.20 -23.68 3.99
N TYR A 266 -11.93 -22.74 4.90
CA TYR A 266 -12.80 -21.58 5.11
C TYR A 266 -12.84 -20.64 3.91
N ILE A 267 -11.69 -20.36 3.27
CA ILE A 267 -11.63 -19.53 2.05
C ILE A 267 -12.52 -20.13 0.96
N VAL A 268 -12.43 -21.45 0.72
CA VAL A 268 -13.28 -22.15 -0.25
C VAL A 268 -14.75 -22.04 0.14
N TYR A 269 -15.09 -22.27 1.40
CA TYR A 269 -16.45 -22.14 1.91
C TYR A 269 -17.03 -20.73 1.71
N HIS A 270 -16.25 -19.69 2.00
CA HIS A 270 -16.66 -18.28 1.86
C HIS A 270 -17.05 -17.98 0.41
N PHE A 271 -16.19 -18.30 -0.56
CA PHE A 271 -16.49 -18.03 -1.98
C PHE A 271 -17.57 -18.97 -2.55
N ALA A 272 -17.69 -20.19 -2.04
CA ALA A 272 -18.76 -21.12 -2.46
C ALA A 272 -20.15 -20.68 -2.00
N THR A 273 -20.25 -20.01 -0.84
CA THR A 273 -21.54 -19.61 -0.24
C THR A 273 -21.92 -18.16 -0.54
N LYS A 274 -20.95 -17.25 -0.59
CA LYS A 274 -21.18 -15.81 -0.77
C LYS A 274 -20.85 -15.30 -2.18
N GLY A 275 -20.36 -16.16 -3.07
CA GLY A 275 -19.87 -15.75 -4.39
C GLY A 275 -18.61 -14.89 -4.27
N PHE A 276 -18.39 -13.96 -5.21
CA PHE A 276 -17.21 -13.07 -5.22
C PHE A 276 -17.31 -11.93 -4.20
N ASP A 277 -17.49 -12.27 -2.92
CA ASP A 277 -17.54 -11.34 -1.80
C ASP A 277 -16.14 -11.07 -1.24
N LEU A 278 -15.44 -10.12 -1.85
CA LEU A 278 -14.12 -9.70 -1.37
C LEU A 278 -14.24 -8.48 -0.43
N ASN A 279 -13.59 -8.55 0.73
CA ASN A 279 -13.40 -7.46 1.69
C ASN A 279 -12.00 -7.54 2.32
N PHE A 280 -11.65 -6.58 3.18
CA PHE A 280 -10.32 -6.55 3.82
C PHE A 280 -10.01 -7.79 4.64
N ASN A 281 -10.96 -8.26 5.45
CA ASN A 281 -10.73 -9.37 6.37
C ASN A 281 -10.42 -10.67 5.62
N ILE A 282 -11.24 -11.01 4.62
CA ILE A 282 -11.01 -12.23 3.83
C ILE A 282 -9.72 -12.12 3.00
N MET A 283 -9.37 -10.94 2.49
CA MET A 283 -8.13 -10.74 1.73
C MET A 283 -6.88 -10.89 2.62
N ILE A 284 -6.86 -10.27 3.81
CA ILE A 284 -5.77 -10.44 4.79
C ILE A 284 -5.66 -11.91 5.18
N PHE A 285 -6.80 -12.57 5.41
CA PHE A 285 -6.82 -13.99 5.76
C PHE A 285 -6.23 -14.86 4.65
N ILE A 286 -6.56 -14.61 3.38
CA ILE A 286 -5.95 -15.29 2.23
C ILE A 286 -4.44 -15.09 2.24
N PHE A 287 -3.94 -13.86 2.43
CA PHE A 287 -2.51 -13.59 2.41
C PHE A 287 -1.77 -14.24 3.57
N LEU A 288 -2.38 -14.26 4.75
CA LEU A 288 -1.87 -14.94 5.92
C LEU A 288 -1.75 -16.45 5.66
N VAL A 289 -2.83 -17.08 5.15
CA VAL A 289 -2.86 -18.52 4.84
C VAL A 289 -1.83 -18.87 3.76
N ILE A 290 -1.74 -18.09 2.68
CA ILE A 290 -0.71 -18.28 1.64
C ILE A 290 0.69 -18.14 2.23
N GLY A 291 0.92 -17.11 3.05
CA GLY A 291 2.20 -16.90 3.74
C GLY A 291 2.59 -18.09 4.60
N MET A 292 1.66 -18.64 5.38
CA MET A 292 1.87 -19.85 6.18
C MET A 292 2.25 -21.06 5.30
N LEU A 293 1.53 -21.29 4.21
CA LEU A 293 1.83 -22.40 3.29
C LEU A 293 3.21 -22.26 2.65
N LEU A 294 3.60 -21.04 2.27
CA LEU A 294 4.88 -20.76 1.62
C LEU A 294 6.09 -20.89 2.55
N HIS A 295 5.92 -20.57 3.84
CA HIS A 295 7.01 -20.64 4.83
C HIS A 295 7.10 -21.99 5.55
N ILE A 296 6.04 -22.81 5.50
CA ILE A 296 5.97 -24.20 5.97
C ILE A 296 6.01 -24.36 7.50
N THR A 297 6.96 -23.75 8.22
CA THR A 297 7.12 -23.90 9.68
C THR A 297 6.80 -22.62 10.45
N PRO A 298 6.31 -22.73 11.71
CA PRO A 298 6.03 -21.57 12.57
C PRO A 298 7.20 -20.61 12.70
N MET A 299 8.41 -21.12 12.90
CA MET A 299 9.61 -20.29 13.06
C MET A 299 9.91 -19.47 11.80
N ARG A 300 9.81 -20.08 10.62
CA ARG A 300 10.06 -19.38 9.35
C ARG A 300 9.03 -18.28 9.13
N TYR A 301 7.74 -18.58 9.37
CA TYR A 301 6.70 -17.57 9.20
C TYR A 301 6.83 -16.43 10.22
N SER A 302 7.17 -16.74 11.47
CA SER A 302 7.45 -15.74 12.51
C SER A 302 8.60 -14.80 12.15
N ILE A 303 9.72 -15.35 11.64
CA ILE A 303 10.84 -14.53 11.14
C ILE A 303 10.40 -13.65 9.98
N ALA A 304 9.66 -14.21 9.01
CA ALA A 304 9.15 -13.45 7.88
C ALA A 304 8.24 -12.28 8.33
N MET A 305 7.38 -12.51 9.32
CA MET A 305 6.53 -11.49 9.94
C MET A 305 7.36 -10.43 10.64
N LYS A 306 8.36 -10.82 11.44
CA LYS A 306 9.26 -9.87 12.13
C LYS A 306 9.97 -8.94 11.14
N ARG A 307 10.54 -9.49 10.06
CA ARG A 307 11.19 -8.72 8.99
C ARG A 307 10.20 -7.81 8.24
N ALA A 308 8.99 -8.27 8.01
CA ALA A 308 7.93 -7.47 7.39
C ALA A 308 7.52 -6.29 8.29
N SER A 309 7.29 -6.54 9.57
CA SER A 309 6.83 -5.55 10.55
C SER A 309 7.84 -4.41 10.75
N SER A 310 9.15 -4.66 10.67
CA SER A 310 10.14 -3.57 10.80
C SER A 310 10.04 -2.53 9.68
N ASN A 311 9.41 -2.87 8.55
CA ASN A 311 9.23 -1.98 7.41
C ASN A 311 7.91 -1.18 7.44
N ILE A 312 7.06 -1.36 8.45
CA ILE A 312 5.71 -0.75 8.52
C ILE A 312 5.56 0.37 9.55
N SER A 313 6.63 0.68 10.29
CA SER A 313 6.58 1.59 11.45
C SER A 313 5.93 2.95 11.11
N GLY A 314 6.25 3.52 9.95
CA GLY A 314 5.68 4.78 9.49
C GLY A 314 4.15 4.78 9.45
N ILE A 315 3.54 3.72 8.91
CA ILE A 315 2.08 3.58 8.82
C ILE A 315 1.47 3.42 10.21
N LEU A 316 2.10 2.60 11.05
CA LEU A 316 1.58 2.23 12.37
C LEU A 316 1.32 3.45 13.27
N PHE A 317 2.23 4.42 13.31
CA PHE A 317 2.06 5.60 14.16
C PHE A 317 1.44 6.81 13.44
N GLN A 318 1.44 6.88 12.10
CA GLN A 318 0.89 8.03 11.36
C GLN A 318 -0.63 7.97 11.19
N TYR A 319 -1.20 6.77 11.02
CA TYR A 319 -2.64 6.60 10.79
C TYR A 319 -3.53 7.29 11.84
N PRO A 320 -3.23 7.17 13.15
CA PRO A 320 -4.00 7.86 14.18
C PRO A 320 -3.98 9.41 14.04
N PHE A 321 -2.89 10.01 13.55
CA PHE A 321 -2.86 11.46 13.32
C PHE A 321 -3.77 11.89 12.17
N TYR A 322 -3.83 11.10 11.08
CA TYR A 322 -4.76 11.37 9.99
C TYR A 322 -6.23 11.23 10.46
N ALA A 323 -6.51 10.24 11.29
CA ALA A 323 -7.82 10.09 11.93
C ALA A 323 -8.16 11.26 12.86
N GLY A 324 -7.17 11.80 13.58
CA GLY A 324 -7.34 13.01 14.38
C GLY A 324 -7.64 14.25 13.55
N ILE A 325 -6.99 14.43 12.39
CA ILE A 325 -7.27 15.52 11.44
C ILE A 325 -8.72 15.44 10.94
N MET A 326 -9.18 14.25 10.55
CA MET A 326 -10.57 13.99 10.20
C MET A 326 -11.51 14.34 11.37
N GLY A 327 -11.13 13.97 12.60
CA GLY A 327 -11.86 14.34 13.82
C GLY A 327 -12.03 15.85 14.00
N ILE A 328 -10.98 16.64 13.75
CA ILE A 328 -11.07 18.12 13.74
C ILE A 328 -12.10 18.59 12.71
N MET A 329 -12.03 18.06 11.48
CA MET A 329 -12.90 18.49 10.38
C MET A 329 -14.38 18.21 10.68
N LEU A 330 -14.67 17.06 11.28
CA LEU A 330 -16.03 16.66 11.68
C LEU A 330 -16.53 17.49 12.86
N ALA A 331 -15.76 17.58 13.95
CA ALA A 331 -16.18 18.26 15.17
C ALA A 331 -16.35 19.78 15.00
N SER A 332 -15.54 20.39 14.12
CA SER A 332 -15.60 21.83 13.87
C SER A 332 -16.65 22.26 12.83
N GLY A 333 -17.23 21.30 12.10
CA GLY A 333 -18.06 21.60 10.92
C GLY A 333 -17.27 22.13 9.71
N LEU A 334 -15.93 22.13 9.77
CA LEU A 334 -15.09 22.57 8.65
C LEU A 334 -15.30 21.70 7.41
N GLY A 335 -15.46 20.38 7.58
CA GLY A 335 -15.76 19.46 6.47
C GLY A 335 -17.06 19.79 5.75
N ALA A 336 -18.11 20.15 6.51
CA ALA A 336 -19.40 20.57 5.96
C ALA A 336 -19.27 21.88 5.17
N LYS A 337 -18.59 22.90 5.72
CA LYS A 337 -18.36 24.18 4.99
C LYS A 337 -17.59 23.98 3.68
N ILE A 338 -16.57 23.12 3.67
CA ILE A 338 -15.84 22.79 2.43
C ILE A 338 -16.79 22.10 1.44
N SER A 339 -17.61 21.16 1.91
CA SER A 339 -18.58 20.44 1.08
C SER A 339 -19.65 21.37 0.48
N ASP A 340 -20.14 22.34 1.25
CA ASP A 340 -21.10 23.35 0.78
C ASP A 340 -20.51 24.21 -0.34
N VAL A 341 -19.25 24.63 -0.21
CA VAL A 341 -18.55 25.40 -1.27
C VAL A 341 -18.41 24.54 -2.52
N LEU A 342 -17.97 23.29 -2.38
CA LEU A 342 -17.78 22.39 -3.53
C LEU A 342 -19.10 22.05 -4.23
N THR A 343 -20.18 21.84 -3.48
CA THR A 343 -21.50 21.55 -4.05
C THR A 343 -22.14 22.78 -4.68
N SER A 344 -21.85 23.99 -4.20
CA SER A 344 -22.36 25.24 -4.79
C SER A 344 -21.83 25.51 -6.20
N ILE A 345 -20.67 24.96 -6.55
CA ILE A 345 -20.03 25.10 -7.87
C ILE A 345 -20.22 23.87 -8.77
N ALA A 346 -20.73 22.76 -8.21
CA ALA A 346 -20.88 21.49 -8.93
C ALA A 346 -22.28 21.34 -9.52
N THR A 347 -22.35 20.78 -10.74
CA THR A 347 -23.59 20.32 -11.39
C THR A 347 -23.55 18.80 -11.49
N PRO A 348 -24.68 18.09 -11.73
CA PRO A 348 -24.67 16.64 -11.93
C PRO A 348 -23.66 16.17 -12.99
N GLU A 349 -23.43 16.98 -14.03
CA GLU A 349 -22.49 16.68 -15.11
C GLU A 349 -21.03 16.97 -14.74
N SER A 350 -20.77 17.99 -13.92
CA SER A 350 -19.40 18.39 -13.52
C SER A 350 -18.93 17.74 -12.22
N TYR A 351 -19.85 17.15 -11.44
CA TYR A 351 -19.58 16.59 -10.12
C TYR A 351 -18.41 15.61 -10.13
N ALA A 352 -18.42 14.61 -11.01
CA ALA A 352 -17.35 13.61 -11.07
C ALA A 352 -15.97 14.23 -11.34
N PHE A 353 -15.90 15.26 -12.19
CA PHE A 353 -14.65 15.95 -12.50
C PHE A 353 -14.16 16.83 -11.36
N ILE A 354 -15.08 17.57 -10.72
CA ILE A 354 -14.77 18.40 -9.55
C ILE A 354 -14.30 17.50 -8.41
N SER A 355 -15.03 16.43 -8.10
CA SER A 355 -14.65 15.45 -7.07
C SER A 355 -13.27 14.83 -7.33
N TYR A 356 -12.93 14.53 -8.60
CA TYR A 356 -11.61 14.01 -8.96
C TYR A 356 -10.50 15.03 -8.70
N LEU A 357 -10.68 16.29 -9.10
CA LEU A 357 -9.72 17.37 -8.86
C LEU A 357 -9.57 17.69 -7.37
N THR A 358 -10.70 17.79 -6.65
CA THR A 358 -10.69 18.10 -5.22
C THR A 358 -10.10 16.96 -4.42
N GLY A 359 -10.38 15.70 -4.77
CA GLY A 359 -9.73 14.55 -4.17
C GLY A 359 -8.22 14.61 -4.35
N GLY A 360 -7.74 14.88 -5.56
CA GLY A 360 -6.31 15.08 -5.81
C GLY A 360 -5.65 16.19 -4.97
N ILE A 361 -6.39 17.26 -4.65
CA ILE A 361 -5.91 18.33 -3.76
C ILE A 361 -5.98 17.91 -2.28
N ILE A 362 -7.09 17.30 -1.86
CA ILE A 362 -7.31 16.84 -0.48
C ILE A 362 -6.34 15.72 -0.13
N ASN A 363 -5.93 14.88 -1.08
CA ASN A 363 -4.96 13.81 -0.86
C ASN A 363 -3.58 14.35 -0.40
N PHE A 364 -3.21 15.59 -0.76
CA PHE A 364 -2.04 16.23 -0.17
C PHE A 364 -2.21 16.45 1.33
N ALA A 365 -3.42 16.71 1.82
CA ALA A 365 -3.72 16.79 3.25
C ALA A 365 -3.91 15.39 3.85
N ILE A 366 -4.72 14.53 3.25
CA ILE A 366 -5.05 13.22 3.81
C ILE A 366 -4.44 12.13 2.91
N PRO A 367 -3.17 11.72 3.13
CA PRO A 367 -2.46 10.77 2.28
C PRO A 367 -2.84 9.31 2.60
N SER A 368 -4.14 9.05 2.70
CA SER A 368 -4.71 7.72 2.91
C SER A 368 -5.99 7.64 2.11
N ALA A 369 -6.07 6.76 1.11
CA ALA A 369 -7.27 6.64 0.28
C ALA A 369 -8.55 6.33 1.09
N GLY A 370 -8.42 5.56 2.19
CA GLY A 370 -9.55 5.31 3.08
C GLY A 370 -9.82 6.46 4.06
N GLY A 371 -8.77 7.16 4.50
CA GLY A 371 -8.92 8.33 5.37
C GLY A 371 -9.41 9.58 4.64
N GLU A 372 -9.12 9.72 3.34
CA GLU A 372 -9.61 10.80 2.47
C GLU A 372 -11.10 10.64 2.19
N PHE A 373 -11.56 9.39 2.07
CA PHE A 373 -12.97 9.08 1.87
C PHE A 373 -13.79 9.16 3.17
N ALA A 374 -13.11 9.14 4.33
CA ALA A 374 -13.71 9.28 5.65
C ALA A 374 -13.83 10.74 6.08
#